data_AF-W4V7S0-F1
#
_entry.id   AF-W4V7S0-F1
#
_cell.length_a   1.000
_cell.length_b   1.000
_cell.length_c   1.000
_cell.angle_alpha   90.00
_cell.angle_beta   90.00
_cell.angle_gamma   90.00
#
_symmetry.space_group_name_H-M   'P 1'
#
loop_
_entity.id
_entity.type
_entity.pdbx_description
1 polymer ?
#
loop_
_entity_poly.entity_id
_entity_poly.type
_entity_poly.pdbx_seq_one_letter_code
_entity_poly.pdbx_strand_id
1 'polypeptide(L)'
;MYLLSFNCGIYFGFRLSTIVSESSRNKVLVVLFLVTAGVVGCGALWFVKKALNLHILNNEGLRVLFIVLMSLITRLVLINIVDITPNSDFELYHTLAQAFSKGEGAGGKYVALFPHTFGYPFILGMVYRVFSPDKYFALLLNILFEAVTGILIYFLGKMISNWKVGFFAAIIWLYGPLMCFTLQLFVQSRYTHC
;
A
#
# COMPACT_ATOMS: atom_id res chain seq x y z
N MET A 1 0.88 1.93 23.07
CA MET A 1 -0.39 2.06 22.33
C MET A 1 -0.41 1.06 21.16
N TYR A 2 -0.27 -0.24 21.45
CA TYR A 2 -0.21 -1.33 20.46
C TYR A 2 -1.45 -2.26 20.51
N LEU A 3 -2.45 -1.92 21.33
CA LEU A 3 -3.58 -2.79 21.65
C LEU A 3 -4.88 -2.50 20.86
N LEU A 4 -4.90 -1.47 19.99
CA LEU A 4 -6.09 -1.13 19.20
C LEU A 4 -6.06 -1.70 17.76
N SER A 5 -4.88 -1.95 17.20
CA SER A 5 -4.74 -2.48 15.83
C SER A 5 -5.03 -3.97 15.71
N PHE A 6 -4.97 -4.72 16.82
CA PHE A 6 -5.38 -6.11 16.88
C PHE A 6 -6.91 -6.28 16.86
N ASN A 7 -7.67 -5.22 17.17
CA ASN A 7 -9.12 -5.30 17.24
C ASN A 7 -9.80 -5.25 15.87
N CYS A 8 -9.33 -4.54 14.84
CA CYS A 8 -10.16 -4.42 13.62
C CYS A 8 -10.19 -5.68 12.72
N GLY A 9 -9.05 -6.38 12.57
CA GLY A 9 -8.99 -7.65 11.83
C GLY A 9 -9.65 -8.82 12.57
N ILE A 10 -9.56 -8.83 13.90
CA ILE A 10 -10.32 -9.76 14.74
C ILE A 10 -11.80 -9.41 14.69
N TYR A 11 -12.22 -8.15 14.69
CA TYR A 11 -13.64 -7.80 14.64
C TYR A 11 -14.31 -8.23 13.32
N PHE A 12 -13.62 -8.28 12.18
CA PHE A 12 -14.20 -8.82 10.95
C PHE A 12 -14.32 -10.36 10.96
N GLY A 13 -13.32 -11.07 11.48
CA GLY A 13 -13.35 -12.53 11.64
C GLY A 13 -14.29 -13.01 12.77
N PHE A 14 -14.37 -12.25 13.87
CA PHE A 14 -15.16 -12.55 15.08
C PHE A 14 -16.64 -12.14 14.92
N ARG A 15 -16.93 -11.17 14.05
CA ARG A 15 -18.32 -10.88 13.63
C ARG A 15 -18.84 -11.89 12.61
N LEU A 16 -17.96 -12.58 11.89
CA LEU A 16 -18.33 -13.72 11.05
C LEU A 16 -18.63 -14.97 11.90
N SER A 17 -17.84 -15.23 12.95
CA SER A 17 -18.04 -16.39 13.84
C SER A 17 -19.29 -16.27 14.72
N THR A 18 -19.69 -15.06 15.11
CA THR A 18 -20.93 -14.83 15.88
C THR A 18 -22.20 -14.98 15.05
N ILE A 19 -22.18 -14.73 13.74
CA ILE A 19 -23.32 -14.98 12.83
C ILE A 19 -23.52 -16.49 12.56
N VAL A 20 -22.48 -17.31 12.71
CA VAL A 20 -22.54 -18.77 12.49
C VAL A 20 -23.24 -19.51 13.64
N SER A 21 -23.43 -18.87 14.80
CA SER A 21 -23.91 -19.54 16.02
C SER A 21 -25.43 -19.61 16.21
N GLU A 22 -26.25 -18.88 15.44
CA GLU A 22 -27.70 -18.95 15.62
C GLU A 22 -28.46 -19.27 14.32
N SER A 23 -29.21 -20.38 14.38
CA SER A 23 -30.26 -20.82 13.46
C SER A 23 -29.83 -21.41 12.09
N SER A 24 -30.36 -22.62 11.82
CA SER A 24 -30.16 -23.42 10.60
C SER A 24 -30.42 -22.66 9.28
N ARG A 25 -31.27 -21.61 9.33
CA ARG A 25 -31.56 -20.71 8.19
C ARG A 25 -30.36 -19.84 7.76
N ASN A 26 -29.51 -19.44 8.71
CA ASN A 26 -28.36 -18.57 8.44
C ASN A 26 -27.22 -19.30 7.73
N LYS A 27 -27.06 -20.61 7.96
CA LYS A 27 -26.05 -21.43 7.27
C LYS A 27 -26.31 -21.51 5.77
N VAL A 28 -27.57 -21.68 5.35
CA VAL A 28 -27.95 -21.74 3.93
C VAL A 28 -27.73 -20.39 3.24
N LEU A 29 -28.08 -19.28 3.91
CA LEU A 29 -27.85 -17.92 3.39
C LEU A 29 -26.36 -17.60 3.25
N VAL A 30 -25.53 -17.99 4.22
CA VAL A 30 -24.06 -17.82 4.14
C VAL A 30 -23.47 -18.64 2.99
N VAL A 31 -23.90 -19.89 2.79
CA VAL A 31 -23.43 -20.73 1.68
C VAL A 31 -23.85 -20.12 0.32
N LEU A 32 -25.09 -19.65 0.17
CA LEU A 32 -25.55 -18.99 -1.05
C LEU A 32 -24.78 -17.69 -1.33
N PHE A 33 -24.43 -16.91 -0.30
CA PHE A 33 -23.61 -15.72 -0.45
C PHE A 33 -22.17 -16.06 -0.91
N LEU A 34 -21.56 -17.11 -0.35
CA LEU A 34 -20.23 -17.56 -0.76
C LEU A 34 -20.22 -18.10 -2.19
N VAL A 35 -21.25 -18.85 -2.59
CA VAL A 35 -21.40 -19.38 -3.95
C VAL A 35 -21.61 -18.24 -4.95
N THR A 36 -22.47 -17.27 -4.65
CA THR A 36 -22.69 -16.11 -5.53
C THR A 36 -21.44 -15.24 -5.64
N ALA A 37 -20.76 -14.96 -4.53
CA ALA A 37 -19.47 -14.26 -4.54
C ALA A 37 -18.40 -15.02 -5.35
N GLY A 38 -18.36 -16.35 -5.25
CA GLY A 38 -17.47 -17.21 -6.04
C GLY A 38 -17.77 -17.17 -7.53
N VAL A 39 -19.05 -17.24 -7.94
CA VAL A 39 -19.46 -17.17 -9.34
C VAL A 39 -19.18 -15.80 -9.94
N VAL A 40 -19.47 -14.72 -9.20
CA VAL A 40 -19.16 -13.34 -9.62
C VAL A 40 -17.64 -13.13 -9.72
N GLY A 41 -16.87 -13.66 -8.77
CA GLY A 41 -15.40 -13.63 -8.81
C GLY A 41 -14.84 -14.37 -10.02
N CYS A 42 -15.31 -15.59 -10.30
CA CYS A 42 -14.91 -16.38 -11.47
C CYS A 42 -15.31 -15.69 -12.79
N GLY A 43 -16.50 -15.09 -12.85
CA GLY A 43 -16.97 -14.33 -14.00
C GLY A 43 -16.14 -13.06 -14.25
N ALA A 44 -15.79 -12.34 -13.18
CA ALA A 44 -14.89 -11.19 -13.25
C ALA A 44 -13.50 -11.60 -13.73
N LEU A 45 -12.94 -12.70 -13.22
CA LEU A 45 -11.64 -13.23 -13.68
C LEU A 45 -11.65 -13.64 -15.16
N TRP A 46 -12.75 -14.23 -15.64
CA TRP A 46 -12.92 -14.57 -17.04
C TRP A 46 -13.05 -13.32 -17.92
N PHE A 47 -13.83 -12.33 -17.49
CA PHE A 47 -13.99 -11.06 -18.19
C PHE A 47 -12.67 -10.27 -18.24
N VAL A 48 -11.92 -10.24 -17.14
CA VAL A 48 -10.59 -9.62 -17.07
C VAL A 48 -9.61 -10.33 -18.01
N LYS A 49 -9.61 -11.67 -18.06
CA LYS A 49 -8.80 -12.43 -19.04
C LYS A 49 -9.15 -12.10 -20.49
N LYS A 50 -10.41 -11.81 -20.78
CA LYS A 50 -10.90 -11.52 -22.12
C LYS A 50 -10.65 -10.05 -22.50
N ALA A 51 -10.83 -9.13 -21.57
CA ALA A 51 -10.65 -7.69 -21.74
C ALA A 51 -9.16 -7.31 -21.79
N LEU A 52 -8.34 -7.88 -20.90
CA LEU A 52 -6.89 -7.82 -21.01
C LEU A 52 -6.46 -8.89 -22.00
N ASN A 53 -6.45 -8.56 -23.30
CA ASN A 53 -5.86 -9.40 -24.33
C ASN A 53 -4.39 -9.71 -23.98
N LEU A 54 -4.17 -10.81 -23.23
CA LEU A 54 -2.90 -11.19 -22.57
C LEU A 54 -1.74 -11.35 -23.56
N HIS A 55 -2.04 -11.39 -24.87
CA HIS A 55 -1.05 -11.43 -25.94
C HIS A 55 -0.13 -10.19 -25.93
N ILE A 56 -0.64 -9.01 -25.57
CA ILE A 56 0.16 -7.77 -25.48
C ILE A 56 1.16 -7.81 -24.31
N LEU A 57 0.86 -8.54 -23.23
CA LEU A 57 1.73 -8.72 -22.06
C LEU A 57 2.80 -9.82 -22.25
N ASN A 58 2.98 -10.33 -23.47
CA ASN A 58 4.05 -11.28 -23.74
C ASN A 58 5.44 -10.61 -23.62
N ASN A 59 5.53 -9.34 -24.01
CA ASN A 59 6.75 -8.55 -23.92
C ASN A 59 7.07 -8.18 -22.47
N GLU A 60 8.29 -8.49 -22.03
CA GLU A 60 8.73 -8.21 -20.66
C GLU A 60 8.73 -6.72 -20.32
N GLY A 61 9.21 -5.88 -21.23
CA GLY A 61 9.20 -4.42 -21.05
C GLY A 61 7.79 -3.86 -20.87
N LEU A 62 6.79 -4.38 -21.60
CA LEU A 62 5.40 -3.95 -21.45
C LEU A 62 4.81 -4.36 -20.09
N ARG A 63 5.20 -5.52 -19.54
CA ARG A 63 4.76 -5.93 -18.19
C ARG A 63 5.29 -5.00 -17.10
N VAL A 64 6.59 -4.70 -17.16
CA VAL A 64 7.23 -3.78 -16.20
C VAL A 64 6.64 -2.37 -16.35
N LEU A 65 6.49 -1.87 -17.58
CA LEU A 65 5.85 -0.58 -17.85
C LEU A 65 4.42 -0.54 -17.30
N PHE A 66 3.64 -1.61 -17.49
CA PHE A 66 2.29 -1.70 -16.96
C PHE A 66 2.26 -1.61 -15.43
N ILE A 67 3.15 -2.33 -14.73
CA ILE A 67 3.27 -2.29 -13.26
C ILE A 67 3.59 -0.87 -12.79
N VAL A 68 4.56 -0.22 -13.44
CA VAL A 68 4.97 1.16 -13.12
C VAL A 68 3.83 2.14 -13.33
N LEU A 69 3.14 2.07 -14.48
CA LEU A 69 2.02 2.94 -14.80
C LEU A 69 0.85 2.73 -13.82
N MET A 70 0.51 1.49 -13.48
CA MET A 70 -0.56 1.21 -12.51
C MET A 70 -0.22 1.73 -11.12
N SER A 71 1.03 1.61 -10.67
CA SER A 71 1.49 2.22 -9.41
C SER A 71 1.34 3.74 -9.46
N LEU A 72 1.92 4.40 -10.47
CA LEU A 72 1.86 5.85 -10.64
C LEU A 72 0.44 6.39 -10.70
N ILE A 73 -0.40 5.86 -11.59
CA ILE A 73 -1.77 6.36 -11.81
C ILE A 73 -2.58 6.23 -10.52
N THR A 74 -2.55 5.05 -9.87
CA THR A 74 -3.35 4.82 -8.66
C THR A 74 -2.99 5.81 -7.56
N ARG A 75 -1.69 6.13 -7.39
CA ARG A 75 -1.21 6.98 -6.30
C ARG A 75 -1.34 8.46 -6.61
N LEU A 76 -1.10 8.86 -7.86
CA LEU A 76 -1.35 10.23 -8.30
C LEU A 76 -2.83 10.59 -8.18
N VAL A 77 -3.73 9.70 -8.60
CA VAL A 77 -5.18 9.92 -8.42
C VAL A 77 -5.51 10.08 -6.94
N LEU A 78 -4.95 9.24 -6.08
CA LEU A 78 -5.22 9.25 -4.65
C LEU A 78 -4.71 10.52 -3.94
N ILE A 79 -3.53 11.02 -4.31
CA ILE A 79 -2.97 12.28 -3.80
C ILE A 79 -3.84 13.49 -4.18
N ASN A 80 -4.47 13.46 -5.35
CA ASN A 80 -5.35 14.54 -5.79
C ASN A 80 -6.75 14.49 -5.16
N ILE A 81 -7.20 13.31 -4.71
CA ILE A 81 -8.51 13.14 -4.05
C ILE A 81 -8.40 13.40 -2.54
N VAL A 82 -7.27 13.05 -1.92
CA VAL A 82 -7.10 13.04 -0.46
C VAL A 82 -6.07 14.08 -0.06
N ASP A 83 -6.49 15.05 0.76
CA ASP A 83 -5.58 16.01 1.37
C ASP A 83 -4.66 15.31 2.38
N ILE A 84 -3.43 15.08 1.95
CA ILE A 84 -2.39 14.47 2.76
C ILE A 84 -1.69 15.56 3.59
N THR A 85 -1.89 15.49 4.91
CA THR A 85 -1.22 16.35 5.88
C THR A 85 -0.30 15.48 6.76
N PRO A 86 1.01 15.78 6.84
CA PRO A 86 1.89 15.02 7.70
C PRO A 86 1.46 15.23 9.16
N ASN A 87 1.21 14.14 9.87
CA ASN A 87 0.84 14.14 11.28
C ASN A 87 1.67 13.09 12.03
N SER A 88 1.98 13.34 13.31
CA SER A 88 2.72 12.44 14.20
C SER A 88 4.07 11.98 13.60
N ASP A 89 4.19 10.71 13.21
CA ASP A 89 5.46 10.12 12.80
C ASP A 89 5.94 10.67 11.45
N PHE A 90 5.02 11.04 10.56
CA PHE A 90 5.36 11.65 9.27
C PHE A 90 5.90 13.08 9.41
N GLU A 91 5.40 13.83 10.39
CA GLU A 91 5.92 15.16 10.70
C GLU A 91 7.34 15.06 11.26
N LEU A 92 7.59 14.08 12.14
CA LEU A 92 8.93 13.77 12.61
C LEU A 92 9.87 13.41 11.44
N TYR A 93 9.43 12.55 10.52
CA TYR A 93 10.25 12.20 9.36
C TYR A 93 10.50 13.39 8.44
N HIS A 94 9.52 14.27 8.26
CA HIS A 94 9.65 15.48 7.45
C HIS A 94 10.66 16.46 8.07
N THR A 95 10.56 16.71 9.38
CA THR A 95 11.46 17.61 10.12
C THR A 95 12.88 17.07 10.19
N LEU A 96 13.06 15.77 10.44
CA LEU A 96 14.37 15.11 10.38
C LEU A 96 14.99 15.21 8.99
N ALA A 97 14.22 14.96 7.94
CA ALA A 97 14.71 15.08 6.56
C ALA A 97 15.12 16.53 6.22
N GLN A 98 14.38 17.54 6.71
CA GLN A 98 14.73 18.95 6.53
C GLN A 98 16.02 19.33 7.27
N ALA A 99 16.25 18.78 8.46
CA ALA A 99 17.51 18.98 9.18
C ALA A 99 18.68 18.26 8.50
N PHE A 100 18.48 17.04 8.00
CA PHE A 100 19.49 16.32 7.20
C PHE A 100 19.83 17.03 5.90
N SER A 101 18.86 17.66 5.22
CA SER A 101 19.13 18.39 3.97
C SER A 101 20.04 19.61 4.18
N LYS A 102 19.97 20.23 5.37
CA LYS A 102 20.85 21.33 5.82
C LYS A 102 22.20 20.88 6.35
N GLY A 103 22.42 19.57 6.53
CA GLY A 103 23.63 19.01 7.12
C GLY A 103 23.72 19.23 8.64
N GLU A 104 22.60 19.52 9.29
CA GLU A 104 22.53 19.60 10.75
C GLU A 104 22.59 18.18 11.36
N GLY A 105 23.08 18.05 12.58
CA GLY A 105 23.07 16.81 13.35
C GLY A 105 21.64 16.41 13.73
N ALA A 106 20.86 15.94 12.77
CA ALA A 106 19.45 15.66 12.93
C ALA A 106 19.23 14.32 13.67
N GLY A 107 18.37 14.34 14.69
CA GLY A 107 17.91 13.13 15.36
C GLY A 107 18.22 13.03 16.85
N GLY A 108 19.25 13.71 17.33
CA GLY A 108 19.60 13.82 18.75
C GLY A 108 19.39 12.53 19.57
N LYS A 109 18.76 12.66 20.74
CA LYS A 109 18.45 11.53 21.64
C LYS A 109 17.37 10.59 21.08
N TYR A 110 16.45 11.09 20.24
CA TYR A 110 15.33 10.30 19.74
C TYR A 110 15.78 9.25 18.72
N VAL A 111 16.60 9.64 17.74
CA VAL A 111 17.17 8.70 16.75
C VAL A 111 18.17 7.75 17.40
N ALA A 112 18.90 8.18 18.44
CA ALA A 112 19.75 7.29 19.23
C ALA A 112 18.95 6.22 19.98
N LEU A 113 17.74 6.55 20.46
CA LEU A 113 16.83 5.61 21.12
C LEU A 113 16.10 4.71 20.10
N PHE A 114 15.82 5.23 18.91
CA PHE A 114 15.07 4.56 17.85
C PHE A 114 15.84 4.60 16.51
N PRO A 115 16.93 3.82 16.35
CA PRO A 115 17.77 3.88 15.17
C PRO A 115 17.05 3.51 13.87
N HIS A 116 15.95 2.77 13.96
CA HIS A 116 15.11 2.44 12.80
C HIS A 116 14.46 3.68 12.13
N THR A 117 14.37 4.80 12.85
CA THR A 117 13.80 6.06 12.33
C THR A 117 14.77 6.86 11.46
N PHE A 118 16.04 6.46 11.39
CA PHE A 118 17.08 7.19 10.64
C PHE A 118 17.01 6.99 9.12
N GLY A 119 16.78 5.75 8.67
CA GLY A 119 17.03 5.37 7.27
C GLY A 119 16.18 6.13 6.25
N TYR A 120 14.87 6.22 6.49
CA TYR A 120 13.95 6.90 5.57
C TYR A 120 14.18 8.43 5.50
N PRO A 121 14.26 9.18 6.62
CA PRO A 121 14.55 10.61 6.60
C PRO A 121 15.91 10.97 6.01
N PHE A 122 16.91 10.10 6.16
CA PHE A 122 18.22 10.32 5.55
C PHE A 122 18.14 10.34 4.03
N ILE A 123 17.48 9.35 3.42
CA ILE A 123 17.26 9.31 1.97
C ILE A 123 16.38 10.48 1.54
N LEU A 124 15.31 10.78 2.28
CA LEU A 124 14.43 11.90 1.99
C LEU A 124 15.16 13.25 2.09
N GLY A 125 16.09 13.40 3.03
CA GLY A 125 16.93 14.59 3.18
C GLY A 125 17.84 14.83 1.97
N MET A 126 18.35 13.77 1.33
CA MET A 126 19.07 13.90 0.06
C MET A 126 18.18 14.44 -1.06
N VAL A 127 16.92 13.97 -1.14
CA VAL A 127 15.94 14.47 -2.11
C VAL A 127 15.62 15.94 -1.83
N TYR A 128 15.37 16.30 -0.57
CA TYR A 128 15.10 17.69 -0.17
C TYR A 128 16.26 18.64 -0.44
N ARG A 129 17.50 18.14 -0.40
CA ARG A 129 18.68 18.93 -0.74
C ARG A 129 18.76 19.28 -2.23
N VAL A 130 18.27 18.40 -3.11
CA VAL A 130 18.30 18.62 -4.56
C VAL A 130 17.12 19.44 -5.05
N PHE A 131 15.92 19.20 -4.50
CA PHE A 131 14.69 19.82 -4.97
C PHE A 131 14.22 20.95 -4.05
N SER A 132 13.60 20.59 -2.92
CA SER A 132 13.12 21.49 -1.86
C SER A 132 12.54 20.64 -0.72
N PRO A 133 12.53 21.10 0.55
CA PRO A 133 11.82 20.43 1.63
C PRO A 133 10.30 20.64 1.54
N ASP A 134 9.67 20.03 0.53
CA ASP A 134 8.22 20.02 0.35
C ASP A 134 7.66 18.60 0.53
N LYS A 135 6.48 18.49 1.16
CA LYS A 135 5.78 17.21 1.36
C LYS A 135 5.51 16.47 0.05
N TYR A 136 5.37 17.19 -1.06
CA TYR A 136 5.19 16.62 -2.39
C TYR A 136 6.36 15.72 -2.80
N PHE A 137 7.60 16.09 -2.48
CA PHE A 137 8.77 15.27 -2.78
C PHE A 137 8.83 14.00 -1.92
N ALA A 138 8.33 14.04 -0.68
CA ALA A 138 8.17 12.84 0.13
C ALA A 138 7.14 11.87 -0.46
N LEU A 139 6.01 12.40 -0.96
CA LEU A 139 5.01 11.59 -1.65
C LEU A 139 5.57 10.97 -2.93
N LEU A 140 6.29 11.75 -3.73
CA LEU A 140 6.92 11.26 -4.95
C LEU A 140 7.94 10.15 -4.67
N LEU A 141 8.74 10.29 -3.62
CA LEU A 141 9.70 9.26 -3.19
C LEU A 141 8.99 7.96 -2.79
N ASN A 142 7.84 8.06 -2.09
CA ASN A 142 7.04 6.89 -1.73
C ASN A 142 6.45 6.19 -2.97
N ILE A 143 5.94 6.94 -3.95
CA ILE A 143 5.47 6.37 -5.23
C ILE A 143 6.61 5.64 -5.93
N LEU A 144 7.82 6.22 -5.92
CA LEU A 144 8.99 5.59 -6.52
C LEU A 144 9.35 4.27 -5.83
N PHE A 145 9.43 4.25 -4.50
CA PHE A 145 9.72 3.02 -3.76
C PHE A 145 8.67 1.95 -3.97
N GLU A 146 7.41 2.35 -4.09
CA GLU A 146 6.34 1.41 -4.37
C GLU A 146 6.48 0.79 -5.76
N ALA A 147 6.73 1.60 -6.79
CA ALA A 147 6.95 1.12 -8.15
C ALA A 147 8.15 0.15 -8.18
N VAL A 148 9.28 0.53 -7.57
CA VAL A 148 10.48 -0.33 -7.46
C VAL A 148 10.17 -1.63 -6.75
N THR A 149 9.41 -1.59 -5.65
CA THR A 149 9.00 -2.80 -4.91
C THR A 149 8.10 -3.70 -5.76
N GLY A 150 7.14 -3.13 -6.50
CA GLY A 150 6.30 -3.89 -7.43
C GLY A 150 7.10 -4.58 -8.54
N ILE A 151 8.14 -3.91 -9.06
CA ILE A 151 9.07 -4.48 -10.04
C ILE A 151 9.88 -5.63 -9.42
N LEU A 152 10.41 -5.45 -8.21
CA LEU A 152 11.14 -6.49 -7.48
C LEU A 152 10.27 -7.72 -7.24
N ILE A 153 9.02 -7.54 -6.82
CA ILE A 153 8.05 -8.63 -6.62
C ILE A 153 7.78 -9.37 -7.93
N TYR A 154 7.65 -8.64 -9.05
CA TYR A 154 7.50 -9.26 -10.36
C TYR A 154 8.70 -10.15 -10.70
N PHE A 155 9.93 -9.67 -10.52
CA PHE A 155 11.13 -10.45 -10.79
C PHE A 155 11.28 -11.64 -9.84
N LEU A 156 10.98 -11.48 -8.56
CA LEU A 156 11.00 -12.58 -7.59
C LEU A 156 9.99 -13.67 -7.97
N GLY A 157 8.74 -13.31 -8.28
CA GLY A 157 7.74 -14.30 -8.69
C GLY A 157 8.05 -14.95 -10.05
N LYS A 158 8.69 -14.20 -10.97
CA LYS A 158 9.22 -14.75 -12.23
C LYS A 158 10.31 -15.78 -11.97
N MET A 159 11.23 -15.50 -11.05
CA MET A 159 12.33 -16.38 -10.68
C MET A 159 11.85 -17.67 -10.01
N ILE A 160 10.83 -17.59 -9.14
CA ILE A 160 10.32 -18.73 -8.37
C ILE A 160 9.47 -19.68 -9.23
N SER A 161 8.67 -19.15 -10.16
CA SER A 161 7.77 -19.98 -10.96
C SER A 161 7.71 -19.54 -12.42
N ASN A 162 7.01 -18.44 -12.70
CA ASN A 162 6.71 -18.01 -14.07
C ASN A 162 6.38 -16.53 -14.10
N TRP A 163 6.50 -15.91 -15.27
CA TRP A 163 6.16 -14.49 -15.47
C TRP A 163 4.72 -14.15 -15.08
N LYS A 164 3.78 -15.09 -15.25
CA LYS A 164 2.37 -14.93 -14.86
C LYS A 164 2.23 -14.78 -13.36
N VAL A 165 2.91 -15.65 -12.59
CA VAL A 165 2.87 -15.63 -11.12
C VAL A 165 3.48 -14.34 -10.60
N GLY A 166 4.64 -13.92 -11.12
CA GLY A 166 5.24 -12.63 -10.77
C GLY A 166 4.35 -11.45 -11.09
N PHE A 167 3.68 -11.45 -12.24
CA PHE A 167 2.78 -10.36 -12.63
C PHE A 167 1.55 -10.26 -11.71
N PHE A 168 0.90 -11.39 -11.42
CA PHE A 168 -0.22 -11.39 -10.47
C PHE A 168 0.21 -11.03 -9.05
N ALA A 169 1.37 -11.47 -8.59
CA ALA A 169 1.92 -11.08 -7.29
C ALA A 169 2.15 -9.56 -7.20
N ALA A 170 2.70 -8.95 -8.26
CA ALA A 170 2.88 -7.50 -8.33
C ALA A 170 1.54 -6.74 -8.32
N ILE A 171 0.52 -7.23 -9.04
CA ILE A 171 -0.83 -6.65 -8.99
C ILE A 171 -1.43 -6.75 -7.59
N ILE A 172 -1.35 -7.92 -6.95
CA ILE A 172 -1.85 -8.12 -5.58
C ILE A 172 -1.15 -7.16 -4.61
N TRP A 173 0.16 -6.94 -4.79
CA TRP A 173 0.91 -5.94 -4.02
C TRP A 173 0.38 -4.52 -4.24
N LEU A 174 0.18 -4.12 -5.50
CA LEU A 174 -0.28 -2.77 -5.85
C LEU A 174 -1.69 -2.45 -5.33
N TYR A 175 -2.59 -3.43 -5.26
CA TYR A 175 -3.97 -3.23 -4.80
C TYR A 175 -4.26 -3.82 -3.42
N GLY A 176 -3.23 -4.34 -2.73
CA GLY A 176 -3.38 -5.02 -1.46
C GLY A 176 -3.88 -4.07 -0.36
N PRO A 177 -4.71 -4.55 0.58
CA PRO A 177 -5.28 -3.71 1.64
C PRO A 177 -4.21 -3.04 2.52
N LEU A 178 -3.04 -3.64 2.70
CA LEU A 178 -1.93 -3.04 3.46
C LEU A 178 -1.40 -1.72 2.86
N MET A 179 -1.49 -1.53 1.54
CA MET A 179 -1.01 -0.31 0.87
C MET A 179 -2.01 0.86 0.98
N CYS A 180 -3.31 0.56 1.02
CA CYS A 180 -4.32 1.57 1.35
C CYS A 180 -4.14 2.10 2.79
N PHE A 181 -3.67 1.23 3.70
CA PHE A 181 -3.42 1.59 5.10
C PHE A 181 -2.21 2.51 5.30
N THR A 182 -1.11 2.34 4.56
CA THR A 182 0.02 3.28 4.60
C THR A 182 -0.37 4.68 4.15
N LEU A 183 -1.38 4.80 3.29
CA LEU A 183 -1.96 6.10 2.93
C LEU A 183 -3.00 6.60 3.94
N GLN A 184 -3.73 5.71 4.63
CA GLN A 184 -4.64 6.12 5.73
C GLN A 184 -3.91 6.65 6.97
N LEU A 185 -2.65 6.25 7.23
CA LEU A 185 -1.84 6.86 8.29
C LEU A 185 -1.49 8.34 7.99
N PHE A 186 -1.56 8.79 6.74
CA PHE A 186 -1.49 10.22 6.38
C PHE A 186 -2.79 10.99 6.67
N VAL A 187 -3.90 10.30 6.95
CA VAL A 187 -5.27 10.86 7.07
C VAL A 187 -5.80 10.80 8.52
N GLN A 188 -4.96 10.43 9.49
CA GLN A 188 -5.36 10.20 10.89
C GLN A 188 -5.91 11.45 11.63
N SER A 189 -5.92 12.67 11.05
CA SER A 189 -6.39 13.86 11.79
C SER A 189 -7.88 14.21 11.68
N ARG A 190 -8.70 13.50 10.91
CA ARG A 190 -10.15 13.83 10.82
C ARG A 190 -11.08 13.13 11.82
N TYR A 191 -10.54 12.38 12.79
CA TYR A 191 -11.37 11.65 13.78
C TYR A 191 -11.09 11.95 15.26
N THR A 192 -10.34 13.01 15.60
CA THR A 192 -10.09 13.38 17.01
C THR A 192 -10.60 14.76 17.41
N HIS A 193 -11.64 15.26 16.73
CA HIS A 193 -12.44 16.38 17.23
C HIS A 193 -13.85 15.90 17.59
N CYS A 194 -13.97 15.29 18.76
CA CYS A 194 -15.12 15.27 19.67
C CYS A 194 -14.64 14.75 21.02
#